data_AF-A0A2D8UVD3-F1
#
_entry.id   AF-A0A2D8UVD3-F1
#
_cell.length_a   1.000
_cell.length_b   1.000
_cell.length_c   1.000
_cell.angle_alpha   90.00
_cell.angle_beta   90.00
_cell.angle_gamma   90.00
#
_symmetry.space_group_name_H-M   'P 1'
#
loop_
_entity.id
_entity.type
_entity.pdbx_description
1 polymer ?
#
loop_
_entity_poly.entity_id
_entity_poly.type
_entity_poly.pdbx_seq_one_letter_code
_entity_poly.pdbx_strand_id
1 'polypeptide(L)'
;MGSPKKEIANPYLKPDFRPMNFEQYKAEFPNLAGLDCGIDDFFDTYINVFGVTVAAMPNTPVPEVIHAAKIYAKLMDNDEDFTPDDPRIFDYHQQDLEGRNHLIVLVDTKAMDNAWIAFRPGQRFWVPAQALRPGHSGVGHSRDGEMDIAVEELFHKYGKAFQRVYPKDFGLPDYEAHDTWSSTLSNAMDQARGIDRTVRPINGKWTYPENAWYTYDDTSCGWGCQIDEYFWHIWATNIGYYEMLTRPPGTPKENSELRGWCNNLHSEWKPCSKQDLKLMDSKAYLLINNKDYQLPTRIPFGEYGGNRVTYHGYEISVDLKNGLRFMVNRGFAPKLSLKRGNTYFLDQSLEGNSGFPLRFSSSANGVHQGGEEYLEGVVINGIPGNRGSYVRITVAETAPDQLYLYCPEQKGMATDNFLMIED
;
A
#
# COMPACT_ATOMS: atom_id res chain seq x y z
N MET A 1 25.89 -27.60 26.55
CA MET A 1 24.42 -27.77 26.40
C MET A 1 23.81 -26.38 26.51
N GLY A 2 23.45 -25.78 25.39
CA GLY A 2 22.75 -24.50 25.40
C GLY A 2 21.31 -24.73 25.82
N SER A 3 20.85 -23.98 26.82
CA SER A 3 19.45 -23.98 27.25
C SER A 3 18.56 -23.67 26.04
N PRO A 4 17.47 -24.42 25.82
CA PRO A 4 16.52 -24.08 24.76
C PRO A 4 15.95 -22.71 25.11
N LYS A 5 16.15 -21.72 24.22
CA LYS A 5 15.36 -20.49 24.26
C LYS A 5 13.90 -20.93 24.15
N LYS A 6 13.12 -20.71 25.21
CA LYS A 6 11.66 -20.74 25.11
C LYS A 6 11.29 -19.74 24.02
N GLU A 7 10.83 -20.24 22.87
CA GLU A 7 10.05 -19.43 21.94
C GLU A 7 8.86 -18.90 22.75
N ILE A 8 8.90 -17.61 23.05
CA ILE A 8 7.72 -16.90 23.55
C ILE A 8 6.77 -16.94 22.37
N ALA A 9 5.60 -17.54 22.53
CA ALA A 9 4.57 -17.54 21.49
C ALA A 9 4.36 -16.09 21.03
N ASN A 10 4.47 -15.85 19.72
CA ASN A 10 4.26 -14.52 19.15
C ASN A 10 2.87 -14.02 19.58
N PRO A 11 2.78 -12.93 20.37
CA PRO A 11 1.50 -12.41 20.86
C PRO A 11 0.69 -11.70 19.77
N TYR A 12 1.30 -11.42 18.61
CA TYR A 12 0.68 -10.73 17.50
C TYR A 12 -0.08 -11.71 16.61
N LEU A 13 -1.33 -11.37 16.28
CA LEU A 13 -2.08 -12.14 15.30
C LEU A 13 -1.44 -11.95 13.93
N LYS A 14 -0.91 -13.05 13.38
CA LYS A 14 -0.34 -13.08 12.04
C LYS A 14 -1.42 -12.72 10.99
N PRO A 15 -1.23 -11.66 10.18
CA PRO A 15 -2.16 -11.34 9.11
C PRO A 15 -2.13 -12.41 8.01
N ASP A 16 -3.31 -12.93 7.65
CA ASP A 16 -3.48 -13.87 6.51
C ASP A 16 -3.91 -13.15 5.22
N PHE A 17 -4.35 -11.89 5.35
CA PHE A 17 -4.88 -11.00 4.30
C PHE A 17 -6.20 -11.46 3.68
N ARG A 18 -7.01 -12.22 4.42
CA ARG A 18 -8.32 -12.67 3.97
C ARG A 18 -9.27 -11.49 3.76
N PRO A 19 -9.81 -11.29 2.53
CA PRO A 19 -10.95 -10.40 2.34
C PRO A 19 -12.18 -11.03 3.00
N MET A 20 -12.76 -10.32 3.96
CA MET A 20 -13.95 -10.75 4.71
C MET A 20 -15.12 -9.81 4.45
N ASN A 21 -16.34 -10.34 4.46
CA ASN A 21 -17.53 -9.49 4.61
C ASN A 21 -17.69 -9.03 6.08
N PHE A 22 -18.61 -8.10 6.33
CA PHE A 22 -18.78 -7.52 7.67
C PHE A 22 -19.09 -8.57 8.75
N GLU A 23 -19.99 -9.51 8.49
CA GLU A 23 -20.37 -10.56 9.44
C GLU A 23 -19.18 -11.47 9.80
N GLN A 24 -18.39 -11.87 8.78
CA GLN A 24 -17.16 -12.63 8.99
C GLN A 24 -16.14 -11.83 9.81
N TYR A 25 -15.94 -10.56 9.44
CA TYR A 25 -14.99 -9.69 10.12
C TYR A 25 -15.35 -9.50 11.59
N LYS A 26 -16.62 -9.22 11.88
CA LYS A 26 -17.12 -9.05 13.25
C LYS A 26 -17.06 -10.33 14.07
N ALA A 27 -17.27 -11.48 13.45
CA ALA A 27 -17.16 -12.77 14.13
C ALA A 27 -15.71 -13.06 14.57
N GLU A 28 -14.72 -12.65 13.77
CA GLU A 28 -13.30 -12.86 14.05
C GLU A 28 -12.68 -11.76 14.92
N PHE A 29 -13.14 -10.52 14.74
CA PHE A 29 -12.68 -9.32 15.42
C PHE A 29 -13.85 -8.61 16.13
N PRO A 30 -14.40 -9.18 17.23
CA PRO A 30 -15.62 -8.65 17.85
C PRO A 30 -15.45 -7.29 18.52
N ASN A 31 -14.21 -6.89 18.84
CA ASN A 31 -13.90 -5.62 19.49
C ASN A 31 -13.62 -4.53 18.45
N LEU A 32 -14.65 -4.14 17.68
CA LEU A 32 -14.61 -3.08 16.67
C LEU A 32 -14.71 -1.68 17.30
N ALA A 33 -13.84 -1.37 18.26
CA ALA A 33 -13.86 -0.10 18.97
C ALA A 33 -13.89 1.08 17.97
N GLY A 34 -14.97 1.87 18.00
CA GLY A 34 -15.21 3.04 17.16
C GLY A 34 -15.54 2.77 15.68
N LEU A 35 -15.74 1.51 15.27
CA LEU A 35 -16.04 1.12 13.88
C LEU A 35 -17.41 0.43 13.74
N ASP A 36 -18.16 0.27 14.82
CA ASP A 36 -19.38 -0.55 14.89
C ASP A 36 -20.68 0.18 14.49
N CYS A 37 -20.61 1.47 14.14
CA CYS A 37 -21.79 2.27 13.80
C CYS A 37 -21.85 2.58 12.29
N GLY A 38 -22.56 1.76 11.52
CA GLY A 38 -22.91 2.03 10.11
C GLY A 38 -21.73 2.03 9.13
N ILE A 39 -20.62 1.38 9.48
CA ILE A 39 -19.51 1.18 8.54
C ILE A 39 -19.93 0.24 7.38
N ASP A 40 -20.83 -0.69 7.67
CA ASP A 40 -21.39 -1.68 6.74
C ASP A 40 -22.38 -1.06 5.73
N ASP A 41 -22.83 0.18 5.96
CA ASP A 41 -23.59 0.95 4.98
C ASP A 41 -22.73 1.45 3.81
N PHE A 42 -21.40 1.48 3.98
CA PHE A 42 -20.45 2.04 3.02
C PHE A 42 -19.44 1.02 2.49
N PHE A 43 -18.99 0.12 3.36
CA PHE A 43 -17.91 -0.82 3.06
C PHE A 43 -18.43 -2.26 3.16
N ASP A 44 -17.93 -3.16 2.31
CA ASP A 44 -18.36 -4.56 2.30
C ASP A 44 -17.20 -5.57 2.39
N THR A 45 -15.98 -5.07 2.29
CA THR A 45 -14.75 -5.86 2.29
C THR A 45 -13.81 -5.36 3.37
N TYR A 46 -13.34 -6.26 4.23
CA TYR A 46 -12.53 -5.94 5.39
C TYR A 46 -11.32 -6.87 5.49
N ILE A 47 -10.17 -6.31 5.86
CA ILE A 47 -8.93 -7.05 6.18
C ILE A 47 -8.38 -6.47 7.49
N ASN A 48 -7.93 -7.33 8.41
CA ASN A 48 -7.21 -6.90 9.61
C ASN A 48 -5.70 -6.99 9.38
N VAL A 49 -4.99 -5.91 9.72
CA VAL A 49 -3.53 -5.83 9.68
C VAL A 49 -3.06 -5.37 11.05
N PHE A 50 -2.61 -6.30 11.89
CA PHE A 50 -2.11 -6.01 13.24
C PHE A 50 -3.09 -5.14 14.07
N GLY A 51 -4.39 -5.43 13.99
CA GLY A 51 -5.44 -4.69 14.68
C GLY A 51 -5.94 -3.42 13.97
N VAL A 52 -5.35 -3.04 12.84
CA VAL A 52 -5.86 -1.97 11.97
C VAL A 52 -6.77 -2.56 10.91
N THR A 53 -7.97 -2.03 10.80
CA THR A 53 -8.97 -2.37 9.79
C THR A 53 -8.66 -1.64 8.48
N VAL A 54 -8.48 -2.42 7.42
CA VAL A 54 -8.53 -1.96 6.03
C VAL A 54 -9.93 -2.29 5.50
N ALA A 55 -10.75 -1.28 5.27
CA ALA A 55 -12.11 -1.43 4.76
C ALA A 55 -12.20 -0.90 3.32
N ALA A 56 -12.94 -1.58 2.44
CA ALA A 56 -13.07 -1.20 1.04
C ALA A 56 -14.54 -1.16 0.61
N MET A 57 -14.86 -0.16 -0.22
CA MET A 57 -16.19 0.02 -0.78
C MET A 57 -16.47 -1.04 -1.86
N PRO A 58 -17.75 -1.35 -2.18
CA PRO A 58 -18.12 -2.49 -3.00
C PRO A 58 -17.49 -2.57 -4.40
N ASN A 59 -17.16 -1.44 -5.03
CA ASN A 59 -16.56 -1.44 -6.36
C ASN A 59 -15.03 -1.39 -6.34
N THR A 60 -14.41 -1.49 -5.17
CA THR A 60 -12.95 -1.54 -5.04
C THR A 60 -12.45 -2.95 -5.37
N PRO A 61 -11.52 -3.11 -6.33
CA PRO A 61 -10.98 -4.41 -6.70
C PRO A 61 -10.31 -5.11 -5.51
N VAL A 62 -10.72 -6.34 -5.21
CA VAL A 62 -10.14 -7.16 -4.13
C VAL A 62 -8.60 -7.24 -4.17
N PRO A 63 -7.95 -7.40 -5.35
CA PRO A 63 -6.49 -7.33 -5.43
C PRO A 63 -5.88 -6.02 -4.89
N GLU A 64 -6.51 -4.86 -5.16
CA GLU A 64 -6.07 -3.55 -4.66
C GLU A 64 -6.19 -3.45 -3.13
N VAL A 65 -7.22 -4.08 -2.54
CA VAL A 65 -7.43 -4.14 -1.08
C VAL A 65 -6.34 -4.97 -0.41
N ILE A 66 -6.03 -6.16 -0.96
CA ILE A 66 -4.96 -7.04 -0.47
C ILE A 66 -3.61 -6.32 -0.58
N HIS A 67 -3.34 -5.66 -1.71
CA HIS A 67 -2.11 -4.89 -1.93
C HIS A 67 -1.92 -3.78 -0.90
N ALA A 68 -2.94 -2.94 -0.68
CA ALA A 68 -2.93 -1.90 0.34
C ALA A 68 -2.69 -2.46 1.75
N ALA A 69 -3.39 -3.54 2.11
CA ALA A 69 -3.20 -4.21 3.40
C ALA A 69 -1.76 -4.72 3.58
N LYS A 70 -1.14 -5.26 2.52
CA LYS A 70 0.25 -5.74 2.55
C LYS A 70 1.28 -4.60 2.56
N ILE A 71 1.00 -3.46 1.94
CA ILE A 71 1.84 -2.25 2.10
C ILE A 71 1.84 -1.83 3.57
N TYR A 72 0.66 -1.72 4.19
CA TYR A 72 0.56 -1.31 5.58
C TYR A 72 1.21 -2.31 6.53
N ALA A 73 1.09 -3.62 6.26
CA ALA A 73 1.80 -4.65 7.01
C ALA A 73 3.33 -4.44 6.98
N LYS A 74 3.90 -4.07 5.83
CA LYS A 74 5.35 -3.78 5.69
C LYS A 74 5.80 -2.48 6.35
N LEU A 75 4.88 -1.56 6.60
CA LEU A 75 5.16 -0.36 7.41
C LEU A 75 5.18 -0.70 8.89
N MET A 76 4.36 -1.65 9.33
CA MET A 76 4.31 -2.11 10.72
C MET A 76 5.40 -3.14 11.07
N ASP A 77 5.72 -4.02 10.13
CA ASP A 77 6.66 -5.14 10.23
C ASP A 77 7.46 -5.22 8.91
N ASN A 78 8.59 -4.50 8.87
CA ASN A 78 9.41 -4.31 7.68
C ASN A 78 10.36 -5.49 7.41
N ASP A 79 10.68 -6.28 8.44
CA ASP A 79 11.49 -7.48 8.29
C ASP A 79 10.68 -8.75 7.94
N GLU A 80 9.35 -8.65 8.07
CA GLU A 80 8.33 -9.64 7.73
C GLU A 80 8.41 -10.91 8.57
N ASP A 81 8.78 -10.79 9.85
CA ASP A 81 8.86 -11.90 10.80
C ASP A 81 7.53 -12.20 11.53
N PHE A 82 6.47 -11.46 11.19
CA PHE A 82 5.13 -11.48 11.81
C PHE A 82 5.04 -10.78 13.18
N THR A 83 6.04 -9.96 13.52
CA THR A 83 6.08 -9.13 14.71
C THR A 83 6.20 -7.67 14.29
N PRO A 84 5.32 -6.77 14.75
CA PRO A 84 5.53 -5.34 14.52
C PRO A 84 6.90 -4.88 15.03
N ASP A 85 7.64 -4.15 14.19
CA ASP A 85 9.01 -3.71 14.47
C ASP A 85 9.06 -2.78 15.70
N ASP A 86 8.04 -1.91 15.83
CA ASP A 86 7.87 -1.02 16.98
C ASP A 86 6.61 -1.40 17.78
N PRO A 87 6.76 -2.12 18.90
CA PRO A 87 5.61 -2.52 19.72
C PRO A 87 4.83 -1.33 20.27
N ARG A 88 5.45 -0.14 20.40
CA ARG A 88 4.77 1.06 20.89
C ARG A 88 3.76 1.60 19.87
N ILE A 89 4.04 1.44 18.57
CA ILE A 89 3.10 1.80 17.49
C ILE A 89 1.95 0.81 17.45
N PHE A 90 2.25 -0.49 17.57
CA PHE A 90 1.21 -1.52 17.70
C PHE A 90 0.29 -1.26 18.90
N ASP A 91 0.86 -1.03 20.08
CA ASP A 91 0.13 -0.74 21.32
C ASP A 91 -0.72 0.52 21.21
N TYR A 92 -0.21 1.56 20.53
CA TYR A 92 -0.95 2.79 20.27
C TYR A 92 -2.24 2.54 19.48
N HIS A 93 -2.20 1.62 18.50
CA HIS A 93 -3.42 1.14 17.89
C HIS A 93 -4.24 0.38 18.94
N GLN A 94 -3.77 -0.73 19.51
CA GLN A 94 -4.61 -1.56 20.40
C GLN A 94 -5.33 -0.82 21.56
N GLN A 95 -4.77 0.31 22.03
CA GLN A 95 -5.31 1.10 23.14
C GLN A 95 -6.27 2.24 22.71
N ASP A 96 -6.55 2.45 21.42
CA ASP A 96 -7.47 3.49 20.95
C ASP A 96 -8.94 3.05 21.04
N LEU A 97 -9.47 3.15 22.27
CA LEU A 97 -10.86 2.78 22.61
C LEU A 97 -11.93 3.52 21.80
N GLU A 98 -11.59 4.64 21.17
CA GLU A 98 -12.50 5.43 20.35
C GLU A 98 -12.41 5.09 18.85
N GLY A 99 -11.49 4.19 18.44
CA GLY A 99 -11.38 3.71 17.05
C GLY A 99 -10.87 4.73 16.03
N ARG A 100 -10.33 5.86 16.47
CA ARG A 100 -9.89 6.97 15.61
C ARG A 100 -8.69 6.60 14.74
N ASN A 101 -7.88 5.65 15.19
CA ASN A 101 -6.61 5.29 14.59
C ASN A 101 -6.59 3.87 14.00
N HIS A 102 -7.74 3.20 13.89
CA HIS A 102 -7.84 1.82 13.39
C HIS A 102 -8.32 1.67 11.96
N LEU A 103 -8.60 2.79 11.28
CA LEU A 103 -9.21 2.70 9.97
C LEU A 103 -8.32 3.25 8.86
N ILE A 104 -8.19 2.43 7.83
CA ILE A 104 -7.78 2.77 6.47
C ILE A 104 -8.98 2.43 5.59
N VAL A 105 -9.36 3.32 4.69
CA VAL A 105 -10.49 3.10 3.78
C VAL A 105 -10.04 3.15 2.33
N LEU A 106 -10.57 2.26 1.50
CA LEU A 106 -10.52 2.35 0.04
C LEU A 106 -11.90 2.77 -0.46
N VAL A 107 -11.95 3.88 -1.17
CA VAL A 107 -13.21 4.53 -1.58
C VAL A 107 -13.43 4.43 -3.09
N ASP A 108 -14.68 4.21 -3.49
CA ASP A 108 -15.05 4.03 -4.90
C ASP A 108 -15.01 5.32 -5.71
N THR A 109 -15.37 6.44 -5.09
CA THR A 109 -15.40 7.76 -5.74
C THR A 109 -15.19 8.87 -4.71
N LYS A 110 -14.80 10.06 -5.19
CA LYS A 110 -14.74 11.27 -4.35
C LYS A 110 -16.10 11.63 -3.72
N ALA A 111 -17.21 11.33 -4.39
CA ALA A 111 -18.54 11.58 -3.85
C ALA A 111 -18.85 10.67 -2.66
N MET A 112 -18.48 9.38 -2.76
CA MET A 112 -18.65 8.42 -1.66
C MET A 112 -17.68 8.69 -0.50
N ASP A 113 -16.45 9.12 -0.78
CA ASP A 113 -15.49 9.62 0.23
C ASP A 113 -16.10 10.75 1.06
N ASN A 114 -16.66 11.77 0.39
CA ASN A 114 -17.34 12.88 1.06
C ASN A 114 -18.56 12.42 1.86
N ALA A 115 -19.34 11.47 1.33
CA ALA A 115 -20.50 10.92 2.04
C ALA A 115 -20.09 10.19 3.32
N TRP A 116 -19.02 9.38 3.26
CA TRP A 116 -18.43 8.71 4.41
C TRP A 116 -17.94 9.71 5.47
N ILE A 117 -17.17 10.73 5.05
CA ILE A 117 -16.67 11.77 5.96
C ILE A 117 -17.81 12.53 6.63
N ALA A 118 -18.90 12.79 5.89
CA ALA A 118 -20.07 13.49 6.42
C ALA A 118 -20.90 12.61 7.37
N PHE A 119 -20.90 11.28 7.17
CA PHE A 119 -21.68 10.34 7.98
C PHE A 119 -21.25 10.32 9.45
N ARG A 120 -19.95 10.43 9.73
CA ARG A 120 -19.38 10.43 11.10
C ARG A 120 -19.89 9.23 11.91
N PRO A 121 -19.45 8.00 11.60
CA PRO A 121 -20.00 6.76 12.15
C PRO A 121 -19.93 6.72 13.69
N GLY A 122 -21.00 7.14 14.37
CA GLY A 122 -21.18 7.04 15.83
C GLY A 122 -20.14 7.74 16.72
N GLN A 123 -19.13 8.42 16.17
CA GLN A 123 -18.02 8.99 16.93
C GLN A 123 -18.32 10.43 17.39
N ARG A 124 -18.19 10.68 18.70
CA ARG A 124 -18.28 12.02 19.30
C ARG A 124 -17.21 12.97 18.76
N PHE A 125 -16.05 12.42 18.42
CA PHE A 125 -14.91 13.11 17.81
C PHE A 125 -14.41 12.27 16.61
N TRP A 126 -14.83 12.63 15.39
CA TRP A 126 -14.47 11.91 14.16
C TRP A 126 -13.15 12.45 13.59
N VAL A 127 -12.16 11.57 13.41
CA VAL A 127 -10.98 11.85 12.60
C VAL A 127 -11.16 11.10 11.28
N PRO A 128 -11.13 11.79 10.12
CA PRO A 128 -11.25 11.11 8.84
C PRO A 128 -10.23 9.97 8.74
N ALA A 129 -10.68 8.81 8.30
CA ALA A 129 -9.80 7.70 7.99
C ALA A 129 -8.81 8.10 6.90
N GLN A 130 -7.64 7.45 6.89
CA GLN A 130 -6.73 7.56 5.76
C GLN A 130 -7.40 6.90 4.55
N ALA A 131 -7.67 7.68 3.51
CA ALA A 131 -8.41 7.22 2.34
C ALA A 131 -7.48 6.97 1.15
N LEU A 132 -7.65 5.81 0.52
CA LEU A 132 -7.10 5.50 -0.80
C LEU A 132 -8.22 5.68 -1.83
N ARG A 133 -8.05 6.64 -2.74
CA ARG A 133 -9.02 6.94 -3.80
C ARG A 133 -8.78 6.05 -5.03
N PRO A 134 -9.70 6.01 -6.00
CA PRO A 134 -9.51 5.20 -7.20
C PRO A 134 -8.20 5.56 -7.91
N GLY A 135 -7.41 4.53 -8.23
CA GLY A 135 -6.08 4.69 -8.82
C GLY A 135 -4.96 4.95 -7.82
N HIS A 136 -5.24 5.09 -6.52
CA HIS A 136 -4.19 5.25 -5.51
C HIS A 136 -3.45 3.94 -5.23
N SER A 137 -4.16 2.79 -5.24
CA SER A 137 -3.60 1.47 -4.99
C SER A 137 -3.39 0.73 -6.30
N GLY A 138 -2.14 0.45 -6.67
CA GLY A 138 -1.82 -0.30 -7.88
C GLY A 138 -1.05 -1.58 -7.59
N VAL A 139 -1.68 -2.74 -7.80
CA VAL A 139 -1.10 -4.07 -7.48
C VAL A 139 0.25 -4.31 -8.17
N GLY A 140 0.44 -3.79 -9.39
CA GLY A 140 1.70 -3.87 -10.13
C GLY A 140 2.64 -2.68 -9.96
N HIS A 141 2.23 -1.62 -9.24
CA HIS A 141 3.01 -0.39 -9.12
C HIS A 141 4.30 -0.60 -8.32
N SER A 142 5.21 0.38 -8.37
CA SER A 142 6.59 0.38 -7.84
C SER A 142 7.56 -0.63 -8.47
N ARG A 143 7.07 -1.76 -9.02
CA ARG A 143 7.91 -2.86 -9.55
C ARG A 143 8.54 -2.58 -10.89
N ASP A 144 7.96 -1.67 -11.66
CA ASP A 144 8.46 -1.27 -12.96
C ASP A 144 8.83 0.21 -13.04
N GLY A 145 9.00 0.85 -11.88
CA GLY A 145 9.41 2.25 -11.74
C GLY A 145 8.26 3.26 -11.70
N GLU A 146 7.00 2.82 -11.76
CA GLU A 146 5.85 3.71 -11.52
C GLU A 146 5.59 3.95 -10.04
N MET A 147 5.30 5.19 -9.67
CA MET A 147 4.94 5.53 -8.29
C MET A 147 3.63 4.87 -7.87
N ASP A 148 3.61 4.34 -6.64
CA ASP A 148 2.42 3.78 -6.02
C ASP A 148 1.93 4.73 -4.93
N ILE A 149 0.81 5.42 -5.20
CA ILE A 149 0.26 6.43 -4.29
C ILE A 149 -0.13 5.80 -2.96
N ALA A 150 -0.48 4.50 -2.92
CA ALA A 150 -0.80 3.82 -1.68
C ALA A 150 0.38 3.77 -0.71
N VAL A 151 1.62 3.78 -1.19
CA VAL A 151 2.80 3.83 -0.31
C VAL A 151 2.84 5.15 0.47
N GLU A 152 2.51 6.27 -0.18
CA GLU A 152 2.42 7.60 0.44
C GLU A 152 1.28 7.68 1.44
N GLU A 153 0.07 7.40 0.99
CA GLU A 153 -1.14 7.56 1.80
C GLU A 153 -1.09 6.63 3.03
N LEU A 154 -0.60 5.40 2.87
CA LEU A 154 -0.45 4.48 4.00
C LEU A 154 0.72 4.86 4.92
N PHE A 155 1.77 5.49 4.38
CA PHE A 155 2.81 6.09 5.20
C PHE A 155 2.25 7.25 6.02
N HIS A 156 1.36 8.11 5.48
CA HIS A 156 0.71 9.16 6.26
C HIS A 156 -0.04 8.59 7.47
N LYS A 157 -0.75 7.46 7.30
CA LYS A 157 -1.39 6.76 8.43
C LYS A 157 -0.38 6.29 9.48
N TYR A 158 0.68 5.61 9.05
CA TYR A 158 1.73 5.13 9.94
C TYR A 158 2.47 6.29 10.63
N GLY A 159 2.80 7.33 9.88
CA GLY A 159 3.46 8.54 10.32
C GLY A 159 2.66 9.27 11.39
N LYS A 160 1.34 9.38 11.25
CA LYS A 160 0.46 9.93 12.31
C LYS A 160 0.56 9.17 13.63
N ALA A 161 0.55 7.84 13.59
CA ALA A 161 0.74 7.02 14.79
C ALA A 161 2.14 7.28 15.40
N PHE A 162 3.15 7.35 14.54
CA PHE A 162 4.53 7.63 14.93
C PHE A 162 4.70 9.00 15.61
N GLN A 163 4.10 10.04 15.07
CA GLN A 163 4.09 11.39 15.65
C GLN A 163 3.40 11.44 17.02
N ARG A 164 2.39 10.59 17.25
CA ARG A 164 1.67 10.50 18.54
C ARG A 164 2.45 9.74 19.59
N VAL A 165 3.16 8.68 19.20
CA VAL A 165 4.01 7.89 20.10
C VAL A 165 5.32 8.63 20.45
N TYR A 166 5.87 9.42 19.53
CA TYR A 166 7.12 10.17 19.72
C TYR A 166 6.92 11.69 19.58
N PRO A 167 6.07 12.33 20.40
CA PRO A 167 5.66 13.71 20.20
C PRO A 167 6.82 14.71 20.31
N LYS A 168 7.83 14.41 21.15
CA LYS A 168 9.02 15.27 21.29
C LYS A 168 9.78 15.45 19.98
N ASP A 169 9.93 14.37 19.21
CA ASP A 169 10.81 14.35 18.05
C ASP A 169 10.04 14.44 16.73
N PHE A 170 8.82 13.93 16.68
CA PHE A 170 7.99 13.86 15.47
C PHE A 170 6.66 14.61 15.60
N GLY A 171 6.24 14.94 16.81
CA GLY A 171 4.89 15.46 17.03
C GLY A 171 4.60 16.78 16.33
N LEU A 172 3.30 17.03 16.19
CA LEU A 172 2.74 18.21 15.55
C LEU A 172 2.20 19.17 16.62
N PRO A 173 2.46 20.48 16.51
CA PRO A 173 1.77 21.45 17.35
C PRO A 173 0.27 21.43 17.04
N ASP A 174 -0.58 21.44 18.07
CA ASP A 174 -2.02 21.61 17.90
C ASP A 174 -2.33 23.07 17.54
N TYR A 175 -2.56 23.30 16.24
CA TYR A 175 -2.85 24.63 15.73
C TYR A 175 -4.18 25.18 16.24
N GLU A 176 -5.19 24.34 16.44
CA GLU A 176 -6.50 24.74 16.97
C GLU A 176 -6.41 25.13 18.44
N ALA A 177 -5.50 24.50 19.20
CA ALA A 177 -5.16 24.87 20.56
C ALA A 177 -4.15 26.03 20.67
N HIS A 178 -3.71 26.61 19.55
CA HIS A 178 -2.69 27.66 19.46
C HIS A 178 -1.31 27.26 20.05
N ASP A 179 -0.93 25.99 19.91
CA ASP A 179 0.39 25.52 20.32
C ASP A 179 1.51 26.25 19.56
N THR A 180 2.59 26.54 20.29
CA THR A 180 3.79 27.21 19.75
C THR A 180 5.05 26.36 19.85
N TRP A 181 4.96 25.16 20.42
CA TRP A 181 6.10 24.28 20.64
C TRP A 181 6.59 23.64 19.32
N SER A 182 7.85 23.17 19.30
CA SER A 182 8.44 22.42 18.18
C SER A 182 8.82 21.02 18.57
N SER A 183 8.62 20.09 17.63
CA SER A 183 9.35 18.83 17.58
C SER A 183 10.68 18.97 16.81
N THR A 184 11.56 17.99 16.95
CA THR A 184 12.80 17.88 16.15
C THR A 184 12.49 17.91 14.65
N LEU A 185 11.45 17.20 14.20
CA LEU A 185 10.97 17.16 12.83
C LEU A 185 10.51 18.55 12.34
N SER A 186 9.68 19.25 13.11
CA SER A 186 9.20 20.58 12.73
C SER A 186 10.32 21.61 12.59
N ASN A 187 11.35 21.54 13.44
CA ASN A 187 12.53 22.41 13.33
C ASN A 187 13.38 22.09 12.09
N ALA A 188 13.43 20.83 11.66
CA ALA A 188 14.09 20.45 10.41
C ALA A 188 13.30 20.97 9.20
N MET A 189 11.97 20.87 9.24
CA MET A 189 11.09 21.41 8.19
C MET A 189 11.20 22.94 8.07
N ASP A 190 11.22 23.68 9.18
CA ASP A 190 11.43 25.14 9.18
C ASP A 190 12.71 25.50 8.40
N GLN A 191 13.78 24.73 8.60
CA GLN A 191 15.05 24.92 7.87
C GLN A 191 14.91 24.57 6.39
N ALA A 192 14.22 23.48 6.06
CA ALA A 192 14.00 23.04 4.69
C ALA A 192 13.20 24.04 3.84
N ARG A 193 12.28 24.74 4.48
CA ARG A 193 11.42 25.76 3.87
C ARG A 193 12.05 27.14 3.88
N GLY A 194 13.00 27.40 4.78
CA GLY A 194 13.58 28.73 5.01
C GLY A 194 12.59 29.75 5.59
N ILE A 195 11.42 29.28 6.03
CA ILE A 195 10.38 30.01 6.75
C ILE A 195 9.93 29.16 7.93
N ASP A 196 9.47 29.79 9.00
CA ASP A 196 8.97 29.08 10.17
C ASP A 196 7.44 29.09 10.26
N ARG A 197 6.92 28.36 11.24
CA ARG A 197 5.49 28.24 11.55
C ARG A 197 4.78 29.55 11.92
N THR A 198 5.48 30.68 12.07
CA THR A 198 4.84 31.99 12.28
C THR A 198 4.41 32.61 10.96
N VAL A 199 4.98 32.17 9.84
CA VAL A 199 4.60 32.62 8.49
C VAL A 199 3.23 32.06 8.13
N ARG A 200 2.42 32.88 7.45
CA ARG A 200 1.11 32.51 6.92
C ARG A 200 1.10 32.76 5.41
N PRO A 201 0.32 31.97 4.65
CA PRO A 201 0.20 32.19 3.22
C PRO A 201 -0.46 33.55 2.95
N ILE A 202 0.02 34.26 1.94
CA ILE A 202 -0.54 35.55 1.50
C ILE A 202 -1.48 35.26 0.33
N ASN A 203 -2.76 35.64 0.47
CA ASN A 203 -3.82 35.30 -0.50
C ASN A 203 -3.91 33.79 -0.78
N GLY A 204 -3.74 32.98 0.27
CA GLY A 204 -3.77 31.52 0.17
C GLY A 204 -2.50 30.89 -0.40
N LYS A 205 -1.51 31.67 -0.83
CA LYS A 205 -0.27 31.15 -1.42
C LYS A 205 0.93 31.24 -0.47
N TRP A 206 1.69 30.15 -0.39
CA TRP A 206 2.97 30.11 0.30
C TRP A 206 4.10 30.70 -0.56
N THR A 207 5.03 31.40 0.08
CA THR A 207 6.20 31.99 -0.58
C THR A 207 7.45 31.49 0.11
N TYR A 208 8.42 31.05 -0.69
CA TYR A 208 9.66 30.43 -0.22
C TYR A 208 10.88 31.21 -0.70
N PRO A 209 11.95 31.27 0.12
CA PRO A 209 13.25 31.76 -0.35
C PRO A 209 13.86 30.78 -1.36
N GLU A 210 14.71 31.28 -2.26
CA GLU A 210 15.30 30.49 -3.35
C GLU A 210 16.11 29.26 -2.88
N ASN A 211 16.69 29.36 -1.67
CA ASN A 211 17.49 28.29 -1.07
C ASN A 211 16.65 27.21 -0.36
N ALA A 212 15.32 27.35 -0.30
CA ALA A 212 14.44 26.29 0.21
C ALA A 212 14.55 25.03 -0.66
N TRP A 213 14.50 23.86 -0.04
CA TRP A 213 14.46 22.56 -0.74
C TRP A 213 13.17 21.79 -0.50
N TYR A 214 12.28 22.35 0.31
CA TYR A 214 10.91 21.91 0.48
C TYR A 214 9.96 23.10 0.31
N THR A 215 9.12 23.06 -0.71
CA THR A 215 8.30 24.18 -1.19
C THR A 215 6.86 23.80 -1.49
N TYR A 216 6.33 22.74 -0.84
CA TYR A 216 4.94 22.30 -0.95
C TYR A 216 3.96 23.45 -0.72
N ASP A 217 3.15 23.80 -1.71
CA ASP A 217 2.38 25.05 -1.75
C ASP A 217 0.86 24.87 -1.85
N ASP A 218 0.33 23.67 -1.60
CA ASP A 218 -1.12 23.44 -1.61
C ASP A 218 -1.83 24.38 -0.62
N THR A 219 -2.75 25.18 -1.15
CA THR A 219 -3.47 26.22 -0.42
C THR A 219 -4.42 25.69 0.65
N SER A 220 -4.80 24.41 0.57
CA SER A 220 -5.61 23.71 1.56
C SER A 220 -4.81 23.16 2.75
N CYS A 221 -3.48 23.15 2.62
CA CYS A 221 -2.57 22.53 3.60
C CYS A 221 -1.94 23.57 4.52
N GLY A 222 -2.34 23.53 5.80
CA GLY A 222 -1.71 24.29 6.87
C GLY A 222 -0.38 23.67 7.33
N TRP A 223 0.25 24.30 8.34
CA TRP A 223 1.58 23.90 8.82
C TRP A 223 1.67 22.43 9.26
N GLY A 224 0.65 21.91 9.96
CA GLY A 224 0.63 20.52 10.41
C GLY A 224 0.62 19.52 9.25
N CYS A 225 -0.22 19.77 8.24
CA CYS A 225 -0.27 18.96 7.02
C CYS A 225 1.08 18.98 6.28
N GLN A 226 1.75 20.12 6.23
CA GLN A 226 3.07 20.20 5.59
C GLN A 226 4.15 19.42 6.33
N ILE A 227 4.05 19.25 7.66
CA ILE A 227 4.97 18.40 8.41
C ILE A 227 4.73 16.92 8.08
N ASP A 228 3.48 16.51 7.83
CA ASP A 228 3.17 15.15 7.38
C ASP A 228 3.80 14.87 6.02
N GLU A 229 3.60 15.77 5.07
CA GLU A 229 4.21 15.70 3.73
C GLU A 229 5.74 15.74 3.80
N TYR A 230 6.31 16.58 4.65
CA TYR A 230 7.76 16.60 4.87
C TYR A 230 8.25 15.28 5.44
N PHE A 231 7.52 14.66 6.39
CA PHE A 231 7.89 13.37 6.95
C PHE A 231 7.87 12.27 5.89
N TRP A 232 6.87 12.28 5.02
CA TRP A 232 6.80 11.43 3.83
C TRP A 232 8.02 11.63 2.93
N HIS A 233 8.30 12.87 2.50
CA HIS A 233 9.41 13.18 1.61
C HIS A 233 10.76 12.71 2.14
N ILE A 234 11.05 12.96 3.43
CA ILE A 234 12.32 12.52 4.03
C ILE A 234 12.40 11.00 4.14
N TRP A 235 11.31 10.31 4.48
CA TRP A 235 11.29 8.85 4.58
C TRP A 235 11.44 8.19 3.20
N ALA A 236 10.62 8.59 2.23
CA ALA A 236 10.64 8.08 0.86
C ALA A 236 12.02 8.27 0.19
N THR A 237 12.63 9.45 0.38
CA THR A 237 13.99 9.73 -0.10
C THR A 237 15.03 8.82 0.60
N ASN A 238 14.90 8.61 1.91
CA ASN A 238 15.88 7.86 2.70
C ASN A 238 15.90 6.36 2.43
N ILE A 239 14.76 5.77 2.07
CA ILE A 239 14.67 4.35 1.69
C ILE A 239 15.00 4.11 0.22
N GLY A 240 15.28 5.17 -0.55
CA GLY A 240 15.56 5.09 -1.99
C GLY A 240 14.31 4.95 -2.87
N TYR A 241 13.12 5.25 -2.34
CA TYR A 241 11.86 5.13 -3.10
C TYR A 241 11.88 6.07 -4.29
N TYR A 242 12.19 7.35 -4.11
CA TYR A 242 12.24 8.32 -5.21
C TYR A 242 13.33 8.00 -6.25
N GLU A 243 14.49 7.53 -5.79
CA GLU A 243 15.61 7.21 -6.69
C GLU A 243 15.29 6.05 -7.65
N MET A 244 14.53 5.04 -7.21
CA MET A 244 14.16 3.92 -8.08
C MET A 244 13.03 4.26 -9.05
N LEU A 245 12.20 5.26 -8.73
CA LEU A 245 11.01 5.59 -9.52
C LEU A 245 11.38 6.35 -10.79
N THR A 246 10.87 5.86 -11.91
CA THR A 246 11.19 6.37 -13.25
C THR A 246 10.09 7.22 -13.86
N ARG A 247 8.88 7.19 -13.28
CA ARG A 247 7.73 7.93 -13.83
C ARG A 247 6.60 8.13 -12.82
N PRO A 248 5.76 9.16 -13.03
CA PRO A 248 4.56 9.36 -12.22
C PRO A 248 3.46 8.34 -12.58
N PRO A 249 2.44 8.19 -11.72
CA PRO A 249 1.30 7.30 -11.96
C PRO A 249 0.60 7.59 -13.29
N GLY A 250 0.14 6.54 -13.98
CA GLY A 250 -0.54 6.60 -15.28
C GLY A 250 0.38 6.87 -16.48
N THR A 251 1.69 7.05 -16.27
CA THR A 251 2.62 7.29 -17.38
C THR A 251 2.99 5.98 -18.07
N PRO A 252 2.92 5.90 -19.42
CA PRO A 252 3.34 4.70 -20.15
C PRO A 252 4.80 4.34 -19.87
N LYS A 253 5.10 3.05 -19.77
CA LYS A 253 6.44 2.54 -19.45
C LYS A 253 7.51 3.01 -20.43
N GLU A 254 7.15 3.25 -21.69
CA GLU A 254 8.08 3.74 -22.72
C GLU A 254 8.56 5.17 -22.47
N ASN A 255 7.84 5.95 -21.66
CA ASN A 255 8.19 7.31 -21.26
C ASN A 255 8.94 7.34 -19.91
N SER A 256 9.43 6.19 -19.43
CA SER A 256 10.22 6.11 -18.20
C SER A 256 11.57 6.80 -18.38
N GLU A 257 11.97 7.61 -17.41
CA GLU A 257 13.28 8.23 -17.34
C GLU A 257 14.00 7.83 -16.05
N LEU A 258 15.34 7.76 -16.07
CA LEU A 258 16.09 7.53 -14.85
C LEU A 258 15.78 8.65 -13.84
N ARG A 259 15.30 8.29 -12.64
CA ARG A 259 14.84 9.23 -11.61
C ARG A 259 13.74 10.19 -12.09
N GLY A 260 12.91 9.76 -13.04
CA GLY A 260 11.85 10.60 -13.60
C GLY A 260 10.85 11.11 -12.57
N TRP A 261 10.63 10.37 -11.47
CA TRP A 261 9.82 10.86 -10.36
C TRP A 261 10.48 12.02 -9.59
N CYS A 262 11.80 11.96 -9.36
CA CYS A 262 12.52 13.08 -8.76
C CYS A 262 12.43 14.35 -9.62
N ASN A 263 12.49 14.21 -10.95
CA ASN A 263 12.32 15.35 -11.87
C ASN A 263 10.91 15.95 -11.76
N ASN A 264 9.90 15.08 -11.60
CA ASN A 264 8.51 15.50 -11.43
C ASN A 264 8.30 16.28 -10.11
N LEU A 265 8.96 15.86 -9.03
CA LEU A 265 8.86 16.51 -7.72
C LEU A 265 9.81 17.70 -7.51
N HIS A 266 10.76 17.95 -8.41
CA HIS A 266 11.88 18.89 -8.16
C HIS A 266 11.45 20.32 -7.81
N SER A 267 10.29 20.78 -8.28
CA SER A 267 9.74 22.11 -7.92
C SER A 267 9.25 22.20 -6.47
N GLU A 268 9.00 21.06 -5.83
CA GLU A 268 8.49 20.93 -4.48
C GLU A 268 9.53 20.38 -3.51
N TRP A 269 10.28 19.36 -3.93
CA TRP A 269 11.24 18.63 -3.11
C TRP A 269 12.53 18.37 -3.92
N LYS A 270 13.65 18.92 -3.47
CA LYS A 270 14.93 18.84 -4.21
C LYS A 270 15.73 17.54 -3.99
N PRO A 271 15.84 16.98 -2.78
CA PRO A 271 16.61 15.74 -2.55
C PRO A 271 16.01 14.52 -3.26
N CYS A 272 16.81 13.76 -4.01
CA CYS A 272 16.33 12.57 -4.74
C CYS A 272 16.83 11.26 -4.11
N SER A 273 18.08 11.24 -3.64
CA SER A 273 18.71 10.05 -3.04
C SER A 273 18.93 10.21 -1.53
N LYS A 274 19.16 9.09 -0.85
CA LYS A 274 19.60 9.08 0.56
C LYS A 274 20.84 9.94 0.79
N GLN A 275 21.75 9.99 -0.18
CA GLN A 275 22.96 10.81 -0.11
C GLN A 275 22.63 12.30 -0.25
N ASP A 276 21.71 12.68 -1.14
CA ASP A 276 21.24 14.07 -1.28
C ASP A 276 20.57 14.53 0.02
N LEU A 277 19.69 13.70 0.59
CA LEU A 277 19.03 13.98 1.87
C LEU A 277 20.07 14.20 2.99
N LYS A 278 21.10 13.35 3.08
CA LYS A 278 22.16 13.50 4.08
C LYS A 278 22.93 14.82 3.94
N LEU A 279 23.17 15.27 2.70
CA LEU A 279 23.94 16.49 2.42
C LEU A 279 23.10 17.75 2.57
N MET A 280 21.86 17.75 2.10
CA MET A 280 20.97 18.92 2.09
C MET A 280 20.22 19.08 3.41
N ASP A 281 19.75 17.97 3.99
CA ASP A 281 18.90 17.94 5.18
C ASP A 281 19.44 16.96 6.24
N SER A 282 20.68 17.22 6.66
CA SER A 282 21.37 16.37 7.63
C SER A 282 20.60 16.20 8.95
N LYS A 283 19.80 17.18 9.37
CA LYS A 283 18.99 17.09 10.60
C LYS A 283 17.87 16.06 10.44
N ALA A 284 17.10 16.14 9.35
CA ALA A 284 16.08 15.14 9.07
C ALA A 284 16.67 13.76 8.86
N TYR A 285 17.77 13.67 8.10
CA TYR A 285 18.51 12.41 7.89
C TYR A 285 18.91 11.76 9.21
N LEU A 286 19.51 12.51 10.14
CA LEU A 286 19.93 11.99 11.45
C LEU A 286 18.73 11.56 12.29
N LEU A 287 17.63 12.31 12.24
CA LEU A 287 16.40 11.99 12.97
C LEU A 287 15.82 10.64 12.53
N ILE A 288 15.59 10.44 11.24
CA ILE A 288 14.93 9.23 10.73
C ILE A 288 15.86 7.99 10.65
N ASN A 289 17.18 8.18 10.79
CA ASN A 289 18.13 7.06 10.91
C ASN A 289 18.59 6.83 12.37
N ASN A 290 17.97 7.49 13.36
CA ASN A 290 18.24 7.19 14.76
C ASN A 290 17.69 5.79 15.10
N LYS A 291 18.56 4.92 15.61
CA LYS A 291 18.26 3.52 15.93
C LYS A 291 17.32 3.32 17.12
N ASP A 292 17.05 4.38 17.89
CA ASP A 292 16.01 4.36 18.93
C ASP A 292 14.60 4.29 18.33
N TYR A 293 14.49 4.58 17.02
CA TYR A 293 13.28 4.50 16.22
C TYR A 293 13.39 3.35 15.23
N GLN A 294 12.34 2.52 15.14
CA GLN A 294 12.27 1.40 14.19
C GLN A 294 11.48 1.82 12.95
N LEU A 295 11.92 2.90 12.29
CA LEU A 295 11.29 3.32 11.03
C LEU A 295 11.57 2.30 9.92
N PRO A 296 10.59 1.98 9.06
CA PRO A 296 10.77 1.06 7.95
C PRO A 296 11.91 1.52 7.03
N THR A 297 12.78 0.59 6.64
CA THR A 297 13.95 0.88 5.78
C THR A 297 13.90 0.20 4.42
N ARG A 298 13.00 -0.77 4.23
CA ARG A 298 12.72 -1.43 2.96
C ARG A 298 11.45 -0.88 2.34
N ILE A 299 11.48 -0.73 1.02
CA ILE A 299 10.36 -0.23 0.23
C ILE A 299 9.17 -1.22 0.29
N PRO A 300 7.97 -0.76 0.66
CA PRO A 300 6.81 -1.63 0.77
C PRO A 300 6.13 -1.85 -0.59
N PHE A 301 6.57 -2.86 -1.36
CA PHE A 301 5.97 -3.21 -2.66
C PHE A 301 4.59 -3.89 -2.60
N GLY A 302 3.96 -4.03 -1.43
CA GLY A 302 2.67 -4.73 -1.29
C GLY A 302 2.74 -6.27 -1.35
N GLU A 303 3.92 -6.86 -1.17
CA GLU A 303 4.13 -8.32 -1.08
C GLU A 303 4.66 -8.73 0.31
N TYR A 304 3.78 -8.97 1.27
CA TYR A 304 4.19 -9.34 2.63
C TYR A 304 4.11 -10.85 2.86
N GLY A 305 5.13 -11.43 3.52
CA GLY A 305 5.13 -12.78 4.06
C GLY A 305 5.38 -13.90 3.06
N GLY A 306 5.33 -13.63 1.75
CA GLY A 306 5.41 -14.66 0.70
C GLY A 306 4.42 -15.80 0.92
N ASN A 307 4.77 -17.03 0.52
CA ASN A 307 3.89 -18.21 0.69
C ASN A 307 3.63 -18.61 2.15
N ARG A 308 4.18 -17.89 3.13
CA ARG A 308 3.84 -18.07 4.55
C ARG A 308 2.47 -17.46 4.90
N VAL A 309 1.87 -16.60 4.07
CA VAL A 309 0.51 -16.05 4.26
C VAL A 309 -0.45 -16.57 3.20
N THR A 310 -1.75 -16.54 3.48
CA THR A 310 -2.75 -17.28 2.71
C THR A 310 -3.25 -16.53 1.48
N TYR A 311 -3.50 -15.23 1.58
CA TYR A 311 -4.15 -14.47 0.52
C TYR A 311 -3.18 -13.51 -0.21
N HIS A 312 -3.28 -13.48 -1.53
CA HIS A 312 -2.36 -12.75 -2.41
C HIS A 312 -3.11 -12.04 -3.53
N GLY A 313 -2.62 -10.87 -3.94
CA GLY A 313 -3.06 -10.15 -5.12
C GLY A 313 -1.90 -9.97 -6.10
N TYR A 314 -2.15 -10.26 -7.38
CA TYR A 314 -1.18 -10.06 -8.46
C TYR A 314 -1.84 -9.34 -9.63
N GLU A 315 -1.13 -8.41 -10.26
CA GLU A 315 -1.59 -7.73 -11.47
C GLU A 315 -1.36 -8.64 -12.68
N ILE A 316 -2.36 -8.78 -13.54
CA ILE A 316 -2.20 -9.36 -14.88
C ILE A 316 -2.30 -8.24 -15.90
N SER A 317 -1.29 -8.12 -16.75
CA SER A 317 -1.31 -7.24 -17.92
C SER A 317 -1.01 -8.03 -19.19
N VAL A 318 -1.49 -7.52 -20.33
CA VAL A 318 -1.16 -8.06 -21.65
C VAL A 318 -0.18 -7.13 -22.35
N ASP A 319 0.97 -7.67 -22.73
CA ASP A 319 1.94 -6.99 -23.59
C ASP A 319 1.43 -7.00 -25.04
N LEU A 320 0.69 -5.95 -25.40
CA LEU A 320 0.11 -5.78 -26.73
C LEU A 320 1.15 -5.55 -27.83
N LYS A 321 2.40 -5.20 -27.47
CA LYS A 321 3.42 -4.74 -28.43
C LYS A 321 4.43 -5.83 -28.77
N ASN A 322 4.76 -6.72 -27.83
CA ASN A 322 5.80 -7.73 -28.02
C ASN A 322 5.27 -9.16 -27.89
N GLY A 323 4.42 -9.56 -28.84
CA GLY A 323 4.00 -10.95 -29.02
C GLY A 323 2.72 -11.36 -28.31
N LEU A 324 1.91 -10.40 -27.81
CA LEU A 324 0.61 -10.63 -27.15
C LEU A 324 0.70 -11.67 -26.05
N ARG A 325 1.26 -11.28 -24.90
CA ARG A 325 1.55 -12.21 -23.81
C ARG A 325 1.08 -11.70 -22.46
N PHE A 326 0.69 -12.62 -21.59
CA PHE A 326 0.41 -12.28 -20.19
C PHE A 326 1.71 -11.94 -19.44
N MET A 327 1.62 -10.93 -18.61
CA MET A 327 2.63 -10.50 -17.66
C MET A 327 2.01 -10.51 -16.27
N VAL A 328 2.80 -10.92 -15.28
CA VAL A 328 2.37 -10.91 -13.87
C VAL A 328 3.19 -9.87 -13.14
N ASN A 329 2.54 -8.97 -12.40
CA ASN A 329 3.17 -7.84 -11.70
C ASN A 329 4.14 -7.06 -12.60
N ARG A 330 3.76 -6.85 -13.88
CA ARG A 330 4.54 -6.13 -14.90
C ARG A 330 5.92 -6.73 -15.22
N GLY A 331 6.17 -7.96 -14.78
CA GLY A 331 7.31 -8.78 -15.14
C GLY A 331 6.96 -9.76 -16.27
N PHE A 332 7.94 -10.02 -17.15
CA PHE A 332 7.87 -11.14 -18.09
C PHE A 332 8.33 -12.42 -17.40
N ALA A 333 7.50 -13.47 -17.45
CA ALA A 333 7.81 -14.80 -16.92
C ALA A 333 8.38 -14.83 -15.48
N PRO A 334 7.72 -14.19 -14.47
CA PRO A 334 8.12 -14.45 -13.10
C PRO A 334 7.87 -15.93 -12.82
N LYS A 335 8.88 -16.63 -12.28
CA LYS A 335 8.67 -17.92 -11.62
C LYS A 335 7.78 -17.65 -10.41
N LEU A 336 6.48 -17.67 -10.63
CA LEU A 336 5.51 -17.50 -9.57
C LEU A 336 5.25 -18.87 -8.95
N SER A 337 5.85 -19.09 -7.77
CA SER A 337 5.56 -20.26 -6.95
C SER A 337 4.32 -19.99 -6.11
N LEU A 338 3.26 -20.76 -6.36
CA LEU A 338 2.08 -20.81 -5.52
C LEU A 338 2.22 -21.95 -4.53
N LYS A 339 1.52 -21.84 -3.40
CA LYS A 339 1.48 -22.85 -2.35
C LYS A 339 0.09 -23.47 -2.27
N ARG A 340 0.00 -24.79 -2.08
CA ARG A 340 -1.24 -25.47 -1.72
C ARG A 340 -1.87 -24.86 -0.46
N GLY A 341 -3.20 -24.76 -0.46
CA GLY A 341 -3.98 -24.09 0.58
C GLY A 341 -4.04 -22.55 0.47
N ASN A 342 -3.14 -21.91 -0.28
CA ASN A 342 -3.18 -20.46 -0.48
C ASN A 342 -4.17 -20.05 -1.57
N THR A 343 -4.62 -18.80 -1.50
CA THR A 343 -5.56 -18.18 -2.45
C THR A 343 -4.93 -16.97 -3.13
N TYR A 344 -5.02 -16.94 -4.45
CA TYR A 344 -4.40 -15.93 -5.30
C TYR A 344 -5.46 -15.24 -6.15
N PHE A 345 -5.53 -13.92 -6.08
CA PHE A 345 -6.37 -13.08 -6.94
C PHE A 345 -5.50 -12.46 -8.04
N LEU A 346 -5.77 -12.87 -9.28
CA LEU A 346 -5.09 -12.37 -10.47
C LEU A 346 -5.96 -11.28 -11.11
N ASP A 347 -5.57 -10.04 -10.92
CA ASP A 347 -6.29 -8.85 -11.37
C ASP A 347 -6.26 -8.72 -12.90
N GLN A 348 -7.43 -8.75 -13.54
CA GLN A 348 -7.61 -8.54 -14.98
C GLN A 348 -8.25 -7.17 -15.30
N SER A 349 -8.17 -6.19 -14.38
CA SER A 349 -8.85 -4.90 -14.50
C SER A 349 -8.30 -3.97 -15.59
N LEU A 350 -7.04 -4.12 -16.00
CA LEU A 350 -6.41 -3.21 -16.95
C LEU A 350 -7.07 -3.29 -18.33
N GLU A 351 -7.39 -2.14 -18.93
CA GLU A 351 -8.07 -2.03 -20.24
C GLU A 351 -7.42 -2.90 -21.33
N GLY A 352 -6.08 -2.99 -21.33
CA GLY A 352 -5.31 -3.82 -22.27
C GLY A 352 -5.59 -5.33 -22.19
N ASN A 353 -6.27 -5.80 -21.13
CA ASN A 353 -6.71 -7.19 -21.00
C ASN A 353 -8.02 -7.48 -21.74
N SER A 354 -8.68 -6.48 -22.31
CA SER A 354 -9.94 -6.65 -23.06
C SER A 354 -9.78 -7.66 -24.19
N GLY A 355 -10.64 -8.69 -24.20
CA GLY A 355 -10.58 -9.79 -25.16
C GLY A 355 -9.57 -10.90 -24.82
N PHE A 356 -8.85 -10.81 -23.69
CA PHE A 356 -7.83 -11.77 -23.28
C PHE A 356 -8.13 -12.39 -21.90
N PRO A 357 -9.15 -13.25 -21.79
CA PRO A 357 -9.46 -13.95 -20.54
C PRO A 357 -8.30 -14.87 -20.11
N LEU A 358 -7.88 -14.75 -18.85
CA LEU A 358 -6.87 -15.64 -18.26
C LEU A 358 -7.53 -16.95 -17.80
N ARG A 359 -6.94 -18.08 -18.16
CA ARG A 359 -7.33 -19.43 -17.72
C ARG A 359 -6.11 -20.26 -17.34
N PHE A 360 -6.36 -21.40 -16.68
CA PHE A 360 -5.31 -22.32 -16.24
C PHE A 360 -5.48 -23.70 -16.88
N SER A 361 -4.39 -24.40 -17.15
CA SER A 361 -4.41 -25.78 -17.62
C SER A 361 -3.18 -26.54 -17.11
N SER A 362 -3.27 -27.86 -16.97
CA SER A 362 -2.09 -28.71 -16.74
C SER A 362 -1.23 -28.89 -18.00
N SER A 363 -1.70 -28.44 -19.16
CA SER A 363 -1.00 -28.53 -20.44
C SER A 363 -0.66 -27.16 -21.00
N ALA A 364 0.52 -27.02 -21.62
CA ALA A 364 0.94 -25.78 -22.26
C ALA A 364 -0.08 -25.32 -23.33
N ASN A 365 -0.45 -24.02 -23.31
CA ASN A 365 -1.52 -23.42 -24.13
C ASN A 365 -2.92 -24.04 -23.97
N GLY A 366 -3.17 -24.86 -22.95
CA GLY A 366 -4.47 -25.45 -22.66
C GLY A 366 -5.13 -26.10 -23.87
N VAL A 367 -6.37 -25.68 -24.15
CA VAL A 367 -7.21 -26.23 -25.22
C VAL A 367 -6.61 -26.14 -26.63
N HIS A 368 -5.68 -25.19 -26.86
CA HIS A 368 -5.02 -25.02 -28.16
C HIS A 368 -3.98 -26.11 -28.50
N GLN A 369 -3.63 -26.96 -27.52
CA GLN A 369 -2.75 -28.13 -27.68
C GLN A 369 -3.38 -29.41 -27.14
N GLY A 370 -4.73 -29.46 -27.07
CA GLY A 370 -5.46 -30.66 -26.63
C GLY A 370 -5.47 -30.87 -25.11
N GLY A 371 -5.08 -29.86 -24.33
CA GLY A 371 -5.32 -29.83 -22.88
C GLY A 371 -6.75 -29.42 -22.54
N GLU A 372 -7.10 -29.55 -21.26
CA GLU A 372 -8.39 -29.11 -20.71
C GLU A 372 -8.19 -27.93 -19.76
N GLU A 373 -9.25 -27.15 -19.56
CA GLU A 373 -9.26 -26.08 -18.57
C GLU A 373 -9.22 -26.66 -17.15
N TYR A 374 -8.33 -26.15 -16.32
CA TYR A 374 -8.26 -26.45 -14.90
C TYR A 374 -9.25 -25.56 -14.15
N LEU A 375 -10.23 -26.18 -13.49
CA LEU A 375 -11.36 -25.50 -12.85
C LEU A 375 -11.35 -25.58 -11.32
N GLU A 376 -10.62 -26.53 -10.74
CA GLU A 376 -10.65 -26.78 -9.30
C GLU A 376 -10.12 -25.57 -8.52
N GLY A 377 -10.95 -25.02 -7.62
CA GLY A 377 -10.61 -23.84 -6.84
C GLY A 377 -10.59 -22.51 -7.62
N VAL A 378 -10.94 -22.53 -8.91
CA VAL A 378 -10.93 -21.34 -9.79
C VAL A 378 -12.28 -20.63 -9.77
N VAL A 379 -12.26 -19.30 -9.61
CA VAL A 379 -13.43 -18.42 -9.74
C VAL A 379 -13.06 -17.25 -10.64
N ILE A 380 -13.94 -16.93 -11.59
CA ILE A 380 -13.80 -15.80 -12.50
C ILE A 380 -14.82 -14.75 -12.11
N ASN A 381 -14.38 -13.50 -11.93
CA ASN A 381 -15.23 -12.36 -11.62
C ASN A 381 -15.06 -11.27 -12.68
N GLY A 382 -16.17 -10.76 -13.20
CA GLY A 382 -16.17 -9.66 -14.17
C GLY A 382 -15.72 -10.05 -15.59
N ILE A 383 -15.30 -9.03 -16.34
CA ILE A 383 -14.90 -9.14 -17.75
C ILE A 383 -13.50 -8.50 -17.86
N PRO A 384 -12.47 -9.24 -18.33
CA PRO A 384 -11.12 -8.70 -18.51
C PRO A 384 -11.14 -7.35 -19.24
N GLY A 385 -10.40 -6.36 -18.74
CA GLY A 385 -10.45 -4.98 -19.23
C GLY A 385 -11.37 -4.05 -18.42
N ASN A 386 -12.25 -4.60 -17.58
CA ASN A 386 -13.11 -3.81 -16.71
C ASN A 386 -12.60 -3.81 -15.27
N ARG A 387 -12.56 -2.64 -14.64
CA ARG A 387 -12.16 -2.49 -13.23
C ARG A 387 -12.93 -3.44 -12.30
N GLY A 388 -12.20 -4.13 -11.43
CA GLY A 388 -12.74 -5.11 -10.48
C GLY A 388 -12.78 -6.55 -11.02
N SER A 389 -12.35 -6.76 -12.27
CA SER A 389 -12.32 -8.11 -12.86
C SER A 389 -11.07 -8.86 -12.42
N TYR A 390 -11.23 -10.13 -12.06
CA TYR A 390 -10.11 -10.97 -11.63
C TYR A 390 -10.39 -12.45 -11.87
N VAL A 391 -9.32 -13.25 -11.86
CA VAL A 391 -9.38 -14.71 -11.72
C VAL A 391 -8.79 -15.08 -10.38
N ARG A 392 -9.58 -15.73 -9.53
CA ARG A 392 -9.13 -16.25 -8.23
C ARG A 392 -8.84 -17.73 -8.36
N ILE A 393 -7.71 -18.19 -7.82
CA ILE A 393 -7.43 -19.61 -7.63
C ILE A 393 -7.10 -19.87 -6.16
N THR A 394 -7.87 -20.74 -5.53
CA THR A 394 -7.48 -21.40 -4.26
C THR A 394 -6.81 -22.71 -4.64
N VAL A 395 -5.53 -22.85 -4.34
CA VAL A 395 -4.74 -24.01 -4.76
C VAL A 395 -5.12 -25.20 -3.89
N ALA A 396 -5.79 -26.19 -4.47
CA ALA A 396 -6.18 -27.40 -3.76
C ALA A 396 -4.96 -28.23 -3.32
N GLU A 397 -5.11 -29.01 -2.25
CA GLU A 397 -4.09 -29.99 -1.82
C GLU A 397 -3.76 -31.01 -2.93
N THR A 398 -4.72 -31.27 -3.81
CA THR A 398 -4.62 -32.18 -4.96
C THR A 398 -4.15 -31.51 -6.24
N ALA A 399 -3.87 -30.19 -6.22
CA ALA A 399 -3.44 -29.47 -7.41
C ALA A 399 -2.14 -30.08 -7.99
N PRO A 400 -1.97 -30.13 -9.33
CA PRO A 400 -0.73 -30.58 -9.94
C PRO A 400 0.43 -29.65 -9.57
N ASP A 401 1.67 -30.16 -9.60
CA ASP A 401 2.89 -29.38 -9.28
C ASP A 401 3.15 -28.23 -10.26
N GLN A 402 2.42 -28.19 -11.38
CA GLN A 402 2.56 -27.18 -12.41
C GLN A 402 1.20 -26.86 -13.05
N LEU A 403 0.94 -25.56 -13.20
CA LEU A 403 -0.19 -25.03 -13.98
C LEU A 403 0.30 -24.02 -15.00
N TYR A 404 -0.22 -24.08 -16.21
CA TYR A 404 0.05 -23.14 -17.29
C TYR A 404 -1.04 -22.07 -17.33
N LEU A 405 -0.63 -20.83 -17.52
CA LEU A 405 -1.54 -19.75 -17.89
C LEU A 405 -1.86 -19.91 -19.39
N TYR A 406 -3.09 -19.65 -19.81
CA TYR A 406 -3.42 -19.54 -21.23
C TYR A 406 -4.63 -18.63 -21.46
N CYS A 407 -4.84 -18.25 -22.71
CA CYS A 407 -6.03 -17.52 -23.17
C CYS A 407 -6.81 -18.42 -24.14
N PRO A 408 -8.10 -18.71 -23.90
CA PRO A 408 -8.91 -19.48 -24.85
C PRO A 408 -9.09 -18.75 -26.18
N GLU A 409 -9.11 -17.41 -26.18
CA GLU A 409 -9.33 -16.60 -27.39
C GLU A 409 -8.06 -16.42 -28.23
N GLN A 410 -6.88 -16.63 -27.66
CA GLN A 410 -5.62 -16.37 -28.34
C GLN A 410 -4.54 -17.40 -27.97
N LYS A 411 -4.09 -18.15 -28.98
CA LYS A 411 -3.00 -19.13 -28.83
C LYS A 411 -1.66 -18.41 -28.63
N GLY A 412 -0.80 -18.98 -27.78
CA GLY A 412 0.59 -18.56 -27.63
C GLY A 412 0.84 -17.39 -26.67
N MET A 413 -0.19 -16.90 -25.96
CA MET A 413 -0.02 -15.76 -25.02
C MET A 413 0.81 -16.10 -23.77
N ALA A 414 1.04 -17.38 -23.51
CA ALA A 414 1.63 -17.85 -22.27
C ALA A 414 2.38 -19.17 -22.46
N THR A 415 2.91 -19.42 -23.66
CA THR A 415 3.61 -20.66 -24.03
C THR A 415 4.68 -21.08 -23.01
N ASP A 416 5.35 -20.11 -22.38
CA ASP A 416 6.41 -20.31 -21.38
C ASP A 416 6.04 -19.81 -19.97
N ASN A 417 4.82 -19.31 -19.76
CA ASN A 417 4.36 -18.83 -18.46
C ASN A 417 3.64 -19.96 -17.71
N PHE A 418 4.30 -20.50 -16.68
CA PHE A 418 3.72 -21.48 -15.78
C PHE A 418 3.90 -21.07 -14.31
N LEU A 419 2.98 -21.54 -13.50
CA LEU A 419 2.98 -21.45 -12.05
C LEU A 419 3.56 -22.75 -11.52
N MET A 420 4.57 -22.64 -10.66
CA MET A 420 5.04 -23.78 -9.87
C MET A 420 4.13 -23.91 -8.65
N ILE A 421 3.65 -25.12 -8.36
CA ILE A 421 2.85 -25.39 -7.17
C ILE A 421 3.70 -26.16 -6.17
N GLU A 422 3.85 -25.58 -5.00
CA GLU A 422 4.66 -26.07 -3.89
C GLU A 422 3.79 -26.37 -2.67
N ASP A 423 4.36 -27.13 -1.72
CA ASP A 423 3.70 -27.51 -0.45
C ASP A 423 3.82 -26.45 0.65
#